data_AF-A0A431V9A7-F1
#
_entry.id   AF-A0A431V9A7-F1
#
_cell.length_a   1.000
_cell.length_b   1.000
_cell.length_c   1.000
_cell.angle_alpha   90.00
_cell.angle_beta   90.00
_cell.angle_gamma   90.00
#
_symmetry.space_group_name_H-M   'P 1'
#
loop_
_entity.id
_entity.type
_entity.pdbx_description
1 polymer ?
#
loop_
_entity_poly.entity_id
_entity_poly.type
_entity_poly.pdbx_seq_one_letter_code
_entity_poly.pdbx_strand_id
1 'polypeptide(L)' 'FGALDALTRRTLQDELLRIWQEVGKTILFVTHSIEESIYLADRIIVMTYRPGTIKQDVRVDMPRPRDGASAEFNRL' A
#
# COMPACT_ATOMS: atom_id res chain seq x y z
N PHE A 1 -8.50 -3.23 -3.32
CA PHE A 1 -9.29 -4.49 -3.41
C PHE A 1 -10.74 -4.29 -2.89
N GLY A 2 -11.47 -3.31 -3.43
CA GLY A 2 -12.62 -2.73 -2.73
C GLY A 2 -13.87 -3.60 -2.59
N ALA A 3 -14.04 -4.63 -3.42
CA ALA A 3 -15.24 -5.47 -3.43
C ALA A 3 -15.12 -6.78 -2.63
N LEU A 4 -13.97 -7.01 -1.99
CA LEU A 4 -13.68 -8.25 -1.25
C LEU A 4 -13.81 -8.03 0.25
N ASP A 5 -14.17 -9.09 0.99
CA ASP A 5 -14.13 -9.08 2.45
C ASP A 5 -12.70 -8.90 2.97
N ALA A 6 -12.58 -8.53 4.25
CA ALA A 6 -11.30 -8.17 4.85
C ALA A 6 -10.28 -9.31 4.85
N LEU A 7 -10.71 -10.56 5.08
CA LEU A 7 -9.81 -11.70 5.14
C LEU A 7 -9.30 -12.05 3.74
N THR A 8 -10.20 -12.20 2.77
CA THR A 8 -9.83 -12.51 1.38
C THR A 8 -8.91 -11.42 0.80
N ARG A 9 -9.20 -10.16 1.11
CA ARG A 9 -8.35 -9.03 0.73
C ARG A 9 -6.94 -9.17 1.27
N ARG A 10 -6.79 -9.46 2.57
CA ARG A 10 -5.48 -9.60 3.22
C ARG A 10 -4.67 -10.73 2.58
N THR A 11 -5.29 -11.89 2.36
CA THR A 11 -4.64 -13.03 1.69
C THR A 11 -4.14 -12.66 0.30
N LEU A 12 -4.94 -11.94 -0.50
CA LEU A 12 -4.52 -11.51 -1.84
C LEU A 12 -3.41 -10.45 -1.80
N GLN A 13 -3.40 -9.58 -0.81
CA GLN A 13 -2.32 -8.61 -0.61
C GLN A 13 -1.01 -9.31 -0.26
N ASP A 14 -1.07 -10.33 0.59
CA ASP A 14 0.11 -11.14 0.95
C ASP A 14 0.66 -11.89 -0.25
N GLU A 15 -0.22 -12.51 -1.07
CA GLU A 15 0.18 -13.17 -2.31
C GLU A 15 0.76 -12.18 -3.34
N LEU A 16 0.18 -10.99 -3.46
CA LEU A 16 0.72 -9.94 -4.33
C LEU A 16 2.16 -9.59 -3.93
N LEU A 17 2.41 -9.41 -2.62
CA LEU A 17 3.74 -9.09 -2.11
C LEU A 17 4.72 -10.25 -2.33
N ARG A 18 4.30 -11.50 -2.11
CA ARG A 18 5.13 -12.68 -2.35
C ARG A 18 5.56 -12.76 -3.82
N ILE A 19 4.60 -12.68 -4.75
CA ILE A 19 4.88 -12.71 -6.18
C ILE A 19 5.78 -11.53 -6.59
N TRP A 20 5.50 -10.33 -6.08
CA TRP A 20 6.32 -9.17 -6.37
C TRP A 20 7.78 -9.35 -5.94
N GLN A 21 8.03 -9.91 -4.75
CA GLN A 21 9.37 -10.22 -4.26
C GLN A 21 10.09 -11.27 -5.13
N GLU A 22 9.36 -12.26 -5.65
CA GLU A 22 9.91 -13.29 -6.54
C GLU A 22 10.24 -12.75 -7.94
N VAL A 23 9.37 -11.90 -8.51
CA VAL A 23 9.51 -11.43 -9.90
C VAL A 23 10.40 -10.17 -10.00
N GLY A 24 10.52 -9.37 -8.93
CA GLY A 24 11.38 -8.20 -8.86
C GLY A 24 11.01 -7.07 -9.83
N LYS A 25 9.73 -6.97 -10.21
CA LYS A 25 9.22 -5.92 -11.12
C LYS A 25 8.74 -4.70 -10.36
N THR A 26 8.75 -3.54 -10.99
CA THR A 26 8.10 -2.35 -10.43
C THR A 26 6.58 -2.45 -10.57
N ILE A 27 5.86 -2.23 -9.47
CA ILE A 27 4.39 -2.19 -9.44
C ILE A 27 3.92 -0.76 -9.13
N LEU A 28 3.00 -0.26 -9.94
CA LEU A 28 2.22 0.94 -9.61
C LEU A 28 0.82 0.50 -9.18
N PHE A 29 0.49 0.69 -7.91
CA PHE A 29 -0.79 0.31 -7.35
C PHE A 29 -1.62 1.56 -7.03
N VAL A 30 -2.84 1.64 -7.57
CA VAL A 30 -3.75 2.77 -7.36
C VAL A 30 -4.87 2.34 -6.41
N THR A 31 -4.99 3.03 -5.28
CA THR A 31 -6.02 2.77 -4.27
C THR A 31 -6.53 4.06 -3.66
N HIS A 32 -7.76 4.01 -3.14
CA HIS A 32 -8.33 5.05 -2.29
C HIS A 32 -8.22 4.71 -0.79
N SER A 33 -7.68 3.53 -0.45
CA SER A 33 -7.50 3.11 0.94
C SER A 33 -6.10 3.48 1.43
N ILE A 34 -6.06 4.22 2.53
CA ILE A 34 -4.81 4.60 3.20
C ILE A 34 -4.11 3.33 3.71
N GLU A 35 -4.83 2.43 4.38
CA GLU A 35 -4.25 1.19 4.90
C GLU A 35 -3.61 0.33 3.80
N GLU A 36 -4.27 0.19 2.64
CA GLU A 36 -3.69 -0.56 1.51
C GLU A 36 -2.40 0.10 1.01
N SER A 37 -2.37 1.44 0.97
CA SER A 37 -1.19 2.18 0.51
C SER A 37 0.01 2.00 1.45
N ILE A 38 -0.22 2.06 2.76
CA ILE A 38 0.82 1.87 3.79
C ILE A 38 1.25 0.40 3.84
N TYR A 39 0.34 -0.55 3.63
CA TYR A 39 0.68 -1.97 3.66
C TYR A 39 1.54 -2.41 2.46
N LEU A 40 1.20 -1.95 1.26
CA LEU A 40 1.80 -2.47 0.02
C LEU A 40 3.03 -1.68 -0.47
N ALA A 41 3.03 -0.35 -0.34
CA ALA A 41 3.95 0.50 -1.09
C ALA A 41 5.26 0.81 -0.35
N ASP A 42 6.37 0.96 -1.06
CA ASP A 42 7.60 1.58 -0.54
C ASP A 42 7.56 3.12 -0.63
N ARG A 43 6.72 3.64 -1.54
CA ARG A 43 6.52 5.06 -1.82
C ARG A 43 5.06 5.31 -2.17
N ILE A 44 4.44 6.29 -1.53
CA ILE A 44 3.04 6.68 -1.71
C ILE A 44 3.01 8.07 -2.32
N ILE A 45 2.35 8.20 -3.48
CA ILE A 45 2.09 9.49 -4.12
C ILE A 45 0.63 9.86 -3.87
N VAL A 46 0.41 10.91 -3.09
CA VAL A 46 -0.93 11.45 -2.85
C VAL A 46 -1.26 12.45 -3.95
N MET A 47 -2.40 12.28 -4.60
CA MET A 47 -2.87 13.20 -5.65
C MET A 47 -3.94 14.14 -5.12
N THR A 48 -3.94 15.40 -5.56
CA THR A 48 -5.03 16.34 -5.31
C THR A 48 -6.27 15.96 -6.11
N TYR A 49 -7.45 16.31 -5.59
CA TYR A 49 -8.64 16.38 -6.43
C TYR A 49 -8.50 17.55 -7.43
N ARG A 50 -9.05 17.37 -8.63
CA ARG A 50 -9.05 18.28 -9.80
C ARG A 50 -8.53 19.71 -9.54
N PRO A 51 -7.49 20.18 -10.25
CA PRO A 51 -6.65 19.45 -11.20
C PRO A 51 -5.82 18.35 -10.50
N GLY A 52 -5.56 17.25 -11.19
CA GLY A 52 -4.76 16.14 -10.64
C GLY A 52 -3.29 16.50 -10.58
N THR A 53 -2.81 16.88 -9.39
CA THR A 53 -1.42 17.23 -9.12
C THR A 53 -0.88 16.40 -7.96
N ILE A 54 0.44 16.31 -7.83
CA ILE A 54 1.05 15.63 -6.68
C ILE A 54 0.87 16.54 -5.46
N LYS A 55 0.10 16.06 -4.48
CA LYS A 55 -0.07 16.70 -3.18
C LYS A 55 1.08 16.38 -2.24
N GLN A 56 1.50 15.12 -2.21
CA GLN A 56 2.51 14.63 -1.27
C GLN A 56 3.22 13.41 -1.85
N ASP A 57 4.49 13.27 -1.48
CA ASP A 57 5.32 12.11 -1.75
C ASP A 57 5.82 11.57 -0.40
N VAL A 58 5.36 10.38 -0.03
CA VAL A 58 5.62 9.76 1.27
C VAL A 58 6.44 8.51 1.06
N ARG A 59 7.59 8.43 1.72
CA ARG A 59 8.41 7.22 1.76
C ARG A 59 7.95 6.33 2.93
N VAL A 60 7.85 5.04 2.68
CA VAL A 60 7.46 4.05 3.70
C VAL A 60 8.68 3.21 4.05
N ASP A 61 9.40 3.62 5.09
CA ASP A 61 10.65 2.97 5.50
C ASP A 61 10.42 1.73 6.40
N MET A 62 9.16 1.41 6.72
CA MET A 62 8.79 0.20 7.45
C MET A 62 9.15 -1.07 6.65
N PRO A 63 9.93 -2.00 7.23
CA PRO A 63 10.25 -3.26 6.59
C PRO A 63 9.01 -4.14 6.45
N ARG A 64 9.03 -5.06 5.47
CA ARG A 64 7.98 -6.07 5.29
C ARG A 64 8.38 -7.37 6.03
N PRO A 65 7.42 -8.15 6.56
CA PRO A 65 5.97 -7.90 6.55
C PRO A 65 5.55 -6.81 7.55
N ARG A 66 4.54 -6.02 7.18
CA ARG A 66 4.07 -4.88 8.00
C ARG A 66 2.91 -5.34 8.89
N ASP A 67 2.90 -4.87 10.13
CA ASP A 67 1.77 -5.09 11.04
C ASP A 67 0.87 -3.86 11.08
N GLY A 68 -0.34 -3.98 10.54
CA GLY A 68 -1.36 -2.92 10.54
C GLY A 68 -1.86 -2.55 11.94
N ALA A 69 -1.65 -3.39 12.95
CA ALA A 69 -1.98 -3.08 14.35
C ALA A 69 -0.85 -2.32 15.07
N SER A 70 0.33 -2.19 14.45
CA SER A 70 1.47 -1.55 15.09
C SER A 70 1.28 -0.03 15.23
N ALA A 71 1.83 0.54 16.30
CA ALA A 71 1.79 1.98 16.51
C ALA A 71 2.61 2.75 15.46
N GLU A 72 3.59 2.12 14.81
CA GLU A 72 4.35 2.72 13.71
C GLU A 72 3.48 2.89 12.46
N PHE A 73 2.69 1.89 12.11
CA PHE A 73 1.78 1.93 10.96
C PHE A 73 0.77 3.08 11.06
N ASN A 74 0.19 3.29 12.24
CA ASN A 74 -0.83 4.32 12.48
C ASN A 74 -0.26 5.74 12.60
N ARG A 75 1.07 5.89 12.66
CA ARG A 75 1.74 7.20 12.80
C ARG A 75 2.21 7.78 11.46
N LEU A 76 2.15 6.99 10.39
CA LEU A 76 2.48 7.43 9.03
C LEU A 76 1.32 8.25 8.44
#